data_AF-A0A7Z3CKT0-F1
#
_entry.id   AF-A0A7Z3CKT0-F1
#
_cell.length_a   1.000
_cell.length_b   1.000
_cell.length_c   1.000
_cell.angle_alpha   90.00
_cell.angle_beta   90.00
_cell.angle_gamma   90.00
#
_symmetry.space_group_name_H-M   'P 1'
#
loop_
_entity.id
_entity.type
_entity.pdbx_description
1 polymer ?
#
loop_
_entity_poly.entity_id
_entity_poly.type
_entity_poly.pdbx_seq_one_letter_code
_entity_poly.pdbx_strand_id
1 'polypeptide(L)'
;MVWDRTYSTAPGWETLVPLLVCSDDLDLTCTVIVAEQHADEHHVQWRRFGLLRDLITLQCPAVDWYDSIPSLTFERSRFESVLDAFRKQESIKMDWD
;
A
#
# COMPACT_ATOMS: atom_id res chain seq x y z
N MET A 1 -3.64 -8.92 5.19
CA MET A 1 -3.64 -8.56 3.74
C MET A 1 -3.19 -7.12 3.48
N VAL A 2 -3.91 -6.07 3.92
CA VAL A 2 -3.45 -4.67 3.70
C VAL A 2 -2.14 -4.40 4.44
N TRP A 3 -2.10 -4.76 5.72
CA TRP A 3 -0.92 -4.60 6.56
C TRP A 3 0.29 -5.37 6.02
N ASP A 4 0.11 -6.62 5.62
CA ASP A 4 1.13 -7.47 5.01
C ASP A 4 1.83 -6.78 3.83
N ARG A 5 1.02 -6.13 2.98
CA ARG A 5 1.50 -5.40 1.80
C ARG A 5 2.20 -4.11 2.22
N THR A 6 1.63 -3.36 3.16
CA THR A 6 2.25 -2.14 3.65
C THR A 6 3.61 -2.41 4.32
N TYR A 7 3.72 -3.50 5.10
CA TYR A 7 4.96 -3.96 5.74
C TYR A 7 5.91 -4.72 4.81
N SER A 8 5.59 -4.89 3.52
CA SER A 8 6.50 -5.46 2.53
C SER A 8 7.57 -4.42 2.14
N THR A 9 8.49 -4.16 3.07
CA THR A 9 9.54 -3.12 2.99
C THR A 9 10.95 -3.71 2.92
N ALA A 10 11.07 -5.03 2.73
CA ALA A 10 12.36 -5.67 2.55
C ALA A 10 13.06 -5.13 1.28
N PRO A 11 14.39 -4.92 1.29
CA PRO A 11 15.11 -4.36 0.14
C PRO A 11 14.88 -5.17 -1.14
N GLY A 12 14.61 -4.47 -2.24
CA GLY A 12 14.33 -5.05 -3.55
C GLY A 12 12.89 -5.52 -3.74
N TRP A 13 12.02 -5.42 -2.73
CA TRP A 13 10.62 -5.78 -2.88
C TRP A 13 9.81 -4.70 -3.58
N GLU A 14 8.85 -5.16 -4.37
CA GLU A 14 7.87 -4.31 -5.03
C GLU A 14 6.48 -4.92 -4.80
N THR A 15 5.52 -4.09 -4.43
CA THR A 15 4.15 -4.52 -4.13
C THR A 15 3.14 -3.41 -4.36
N LEU A 16 1.88 -3.79 -4.52
CA LEU A 16 0.77 -2.84 -4.50
C LEU A 16 0.23 -2.71 -3.08
N VAL A 17 0.20 -1.49 -2.57
CA VAL A 17 -0.38 -1.12 -1.28
C VAL A 17 -1.74 -0.45 -1.50
N PRO A 18 -2.85 -1.02 -1.00
CA PRO A 18 -4.16 -0.37 -1.11
C PRO A 18 -4.25 0.78 -0.09
N LEU A 19 -4.65 1.97 -0.56
CA LEU A 19 -4.70 3.20 0.23
C LEU A 19 -6.12 3.59 0.65
N LEU A 20 -7.08 3.43 -0.26
CA LEU A 20 -8.48 3.78 -0.03
C LEU A 20 -9.37 2.67 -0.58
N VAL A 21 -10.39 2.31 0.18
CA VAL A 21 -11.47 1.39 -0.21
C VAL A 21 -12.77 2.09 0.17
N CYS A 22 -13.37 2.83 -0.77
CA CYS A 22 -14.65 3.50 -0.51
C CYS A 22 -15.80 2.69 -1.11
N SER A 23 -16.91 2.61 -0.37
CA SER A 23 -18.24 2.21 -0.86
C SER A 23 -19.24 3.38 -0.69
N ASP A 24 -18.78 4.61 -0.94
CA ASP A 24 -19.50 5.83 -0.51
C ASP A 24 -20.80 6.09 -1.30
N ASP A 25 -21.03 5.41 -2.43
CA ASP A 25 -22.17 5.67 -3.31
C ASP A 25 -23.36 4.72 -3.14
N LEU A 26 -23.39 3.90 -2.06
CA LEU A 26 -24.37 2.82 -1.84
C LEU A 26 -24.44 1.81 -3.00
N ASP A 27 -23.50 1.87 -3.94
CA ASP A 27 -23.25 0.81 -4.88
C ASP A 27 -22.41 -0.29 -4.20
N LEU A 28 -22.56 -1.52 -4.69
CA LEU A 28 -21.80 -2.65 -4.16
C LEU A 28 -20.37 -2.68 -4.74
N THR A 29 -19.89 -1.58 -5.34
CA THR A 29 -18.59 -1.53 -6.01
C THR A 29 -17.58 -0.73 -5.18
N CYS A 30 -16.72 -1.46 -4.46
CA CYS A 30 -15.59 -0.84 -3.79
C CYS A 30 -14.57 -0.34 -4.81
N THR A 31 -14.28 0.95 -4.80
CA THR A 31 -13.18 1.54 -5.57
C THR A 31 -11.91 1.46 -4.74
N VAL A 32 -10.83 0.87 -5.29
CA VAL A 32 -9.54 0.72 -4.59
C VAL A 32 -8.45 1.52 -5.27
N ILE A 33 -7.94 2.54 -4.59
CA ILE A 33 -6.72 3.26 -5.01
C ILE A 33 -5.51 2.53 -4.44
N VAL A 34 -4.51 2.28 -5.27
CA VAL A 34 -3.26 1.62 -4.88
C VAL A 34 -2.05 2.52 -5.13
N ALA A 35 -1.01 2.33 -4.33
CA ALA A 35 0.34 2.79 -4.62
C ALA A 35 1.22 1.61 -5.03
N GLU A 36 2.06 1.81 -6.05
CA GLU A 36 3.20 0.93 -6.33
C GLU A 36 4.32 1.27 -5.35
N GLN A 37 4.51 0.38 -4.37
CA GLN A 37 5.55 0.49 -3.36
C GLN A 37 6.80 -0.25 -3.81
N HIS A 38 7.95 0.40 -3.71
CA HIS A 38 9.26 -0.20 -3.83
C HIS A 38 10.09 0.13 -2.60
N ALA A 39 10.84 -0.83 -2.08
CA ALA A 39 11.71 -0.62 -0.94
C ALA A 39 13.18 -0.93 -1.27
N ASP A 40 14.08 -0.08 -0.77
CA ASP A 40 15.52 -0.32 -0.76
C ASP A 40 16.04 -0.43 0.69
N GLU A 41 17.37 -0.39 0.86
CA GLU A 41 17.99 -0.52 2.18
C GLU A 41 17.62 0.61 3.15
N HIS A 42 17.26 1.79 2.63
CA HIS A 42 17.08 3.02 3.40
C HIS A 42 15.74 3.70 3.17
N HIS A 43 15.05 3.41 2.07
CA HIS A 43 13.84 4.11 1.67
C HIS A 43 12.70 3.17 1.29
N VAL A 44 11.49 3.68 1.51
CA VAL A 44 10.26 3.17 0.90
C VAL A 44 9.76 4.23 -0.07
N GLN A 45 9.53 3.85 -1.32
CA GLN A 45 9.08 4.72 -2.39
C GLN A 45 7.70 4.29 -2.83
N TRP A 46 6.76 5.22 -2.84
CA TRP A 46 5.51 5.06 -3.59
C TRP A 46 5.72 5.73 -4.95
N ARG A 47 5.99 4.91 -5.96
CA ARG A 47 6.47 5.34 -7.28
C ARG A 47 5.37 5.97 -8.13
N ARG A 48 4.17 5.39 -8.07
CA ARG A 48 2.99 5.82 -8.80
C ARG A 48 1.73 5.34 -8.11
N PHE A 49 0.62 5.98 -8.44
CA PHE A 49 -0.69 5.76 -7.85
C PHE A 49 -1.68 5.43 -8.95
N GLY A 50 -2.66 4.58 -8.67
CA GLY A 50 -3.63 4.21 -9.67
C GLY A 50 -4.89 3.59 -9.10
N LEU A 51 -5.88 3.45 -9.98
CA LEU A 51 -7.14 2.77 -9.71
C LEU A 51 -7.01 1.29 -10.05
N LEU A 52 -7.15 0.42 -9.06
CA LEU A 52 -7.12 -1.02 -9.23
C LEU A 52 -8.38 -1.49 -9.97
N ARG A 53 -8.21 -2.22 -11.08
CA ARG A 53 -9.30 -2.78 -11.89
C ARG A 53 -9.57 -4.26 -11.61
N ASP A 54 -8.53 -4.98 -11.19
CA ASP A 54 -8.57 -6.41 -10.91
C ASP A 54 -8.50 -6.72 -9.40
N LEU A 55 -8.58 -8.01 -9.05
CA LEU A 55 -8.28 -8.45 -7.69
C LEU A 55 -6.79 -8.25 -7.39
N ILE A 56 -6.49 -7.56 -6.29
CA ILE A 56 -5.10 -7.26 -5.87
C ILE A 56 -4.24 -8.52 -5.63
N THR A 57 -4.87 -9.67 -5.43
CA THR A 57 -4.23 -10.98 -5.20
C THR A 57 -3.71 -11.64 -6.48
N LEU A 58 -4.07 -11.14 -7.66
CA LEU A 58 -3.47 -11.61 -8.92
C LEU A 58 -1.98 -11.25 -8.97
N GLN A 59 -1.21 -12.02 -9.72
CA GLN A 59 0.23 -11.79 -9.88
C GLN A 59 0.52 -10.43 -10.55
N CYS A 60 -0.28 -10.05 -11.54
CA CYS A 60 -0.17 -8.81 -12.29
C CYS A 60 -1.56 -8.18 -12.48
N PRO A 61 -2.15 -7.57 -11.44
CA PRO A 61 -3.47 -6.98 -11.57
C PRO A 61 -3.43 -5.73 -12.46
N ALA A 62 -4.48 -5.51 -13.25
CA ALA A 62 -4.65 -4.30 -14.02
C ALA A 62 -4.86 -3.09 -13.10
N VAL A 63 -4.12 -2.02 -13.37
CA VAL A 63 -4.18 -0.74 -12.66
C VAL A 63 -4.19 0.39 -13.68
N ASP A 64 -5.16 1.29 -13.56
CA ASP A 64 -5.18 2.54 -14.31
C ASP A 64 -4.36 3.58 -13.56
N TRP A 65 -3.15 3.86 -14.05
CA TRP A 65 -2.19 4.75 -13.40
C TRP A 65 -2.54 6.23 -13.61
N TYR A 66 -2.33 7.04 -12.58
CA TYR A 66 -2.45 8.49 -12.63
C TYR A 66 -1.10 9.11 -12.98
N ASP A 67 -1.02 9.83 -14.11
CA ASP A 67 0.23 10.42 -14.58
C ASP A 67 0.65 11.70 -13.85
N SER A 68 -0.28 12.35 -13.14
CA SER A 68 -0.08 13.67 -12.54
C SER A 68 0.35 13.63 -11.06
N ILE A 69 0.34 12.46 -10.42
CA ILE A 69 0.66 12.33 -9.00
C ILE A 69 2.16 12.02 -8.85
N PRO A 70 2.94 12.88 -8.17
CA PRO A 70 4.37 12.66 -8.01
C PRO A 70 4.63 11.47 -7.08
N SER A 71 5.80 10.86 -7.23
CA SER A 71 6.27 9.83 -6.32
C SER A 71 6.53 10.40 -4.91
N LEU A 72 6.34 9.56 -3.90
CA LEU A 72 6.64 9.88 -2.50
C LEU A 72 7.77 8.97 -2.02
N THR A 73 8.70 9.54 -1.26
CA THR A 73 9.83 8.79 -0.68
C THR A 73 9.87 9.01 0.81
N PHE A 74 10.02 7.92 1.55
CA PHE A 74 10.05 7.88 3.00
C PHE A 74 11.36 7.23 3.46
N GLU A 75 11.94 7.72 4.56
CA GLU A 75 12.98 6.97 5.26
C GLU A 75 12.36 5.68 5.82
N ARG A 76 12.93 4.52 5.49
CA ARG A 76 12.34 3.21 5.82
C ARG A 76 12.12 3.03 7.32
N SER A 77 13.10 3.40 8.13
CA SER A 77 13.04 3.33 9.59
C SER A 77 11.84 4.12 10.16
N ARG A 78 11.59 5.32 9.62
CA ARG A 78 10.48 6.18 10.03
C ARG A 78 9.14 5.64 9.52
N PHE A 79 9.11 5.14 8.29
CA PHE A 79 7.93 4.53 7.71
C PHE A 79 7.45 3.37 8.59
N GLU A 80 8.34 2.42 8.90
CA GLU A 80 8.06 1.28 9.78
C GLU A 80 7.66 1.72 11.19
N SER A 81 8.37 2.70 11.77
CA SER A 81 8.04 3.22 13.10
C SER A 81 6.64 3.83 13.19
N VAL A 82 6.19 4.54 12.14
CA VAL A 82 4.83 5.10 12.08
C VAL A 82 3.78 4.00 11.98
N LEU A 83 4.04 2.96 11.18
CA LEU A 83 3.14 1.81 11.08
C LEU A 83 3.02 1.08 12.41
N ASP A 84 4.12 0.87 13.12
CA ASP A 84 4.13 0.21 14.43
C ASP A 84 3.37 1.03 15.48
N ALA A 85 3.57 2.35 15.49
CA ALA A 85 2.85 3.25 16.38
C ALA A 85 1.34 3.20 16.12
N PHE A 86 0.93 3.25 14.85
CA PHE A 86 -0.47 3.15 14.44
C PHE A 86 -1.08 1.79 14.80
N ARG A 87 -0.37 0.69 14.50
CA ARG A 87 -0.80 -0.68 14.82
C ARG A 87 -1.07 -0.83 16.31
N LYS A 88 -0.19 -0.29 17.16
CA LYS A 88 -0.34 -0.31 18.61
C LYS A 88 -1.54 0.51 19.09
N GLN A 89 -1.76 1.69 18.51
CA GLN A 89 -2.88 2.55 18.86
C GLN A 89 -4.23 1.87 18.54
N GLU A 90 -4.34 1.27 17.37
CA GLU A 90 -5.58 0.63 16.88
C GLU A 90 -5.74 -0.82 17.36
N SER A 91 -4.81 -1.34 18.18
CA SER A 91 -4.81 -2.72 18.69
C SER A 91 -4.89 -3.80 17.59
N ILE A 92 -4.26 -3.53 16.45
CA ILE A 92 -4.26 -4.44 15.30
C ILE A 92 -3.27 -5.58 15.55
N LYS A 93 -3.76 -6.82 15.51
CA LYS A 93 -2.94 -8.04 15.61
C LYS A 93 -2.58 -8.55 14.23
N MET A 94 -1.31 -8.89 14.02
CA MET A 94 -0.83 -9.55 12.81
C MET A 94 -0.78 -11.06 13.00
N ASP A 95 -0.87 -11.81 11.90
CA ASP A 95 -0.84 -13.28 11.92
C ASP A 95 0.54 -13.85 12.30
N TRP A 96 1.58 -13.01 12.33
CA TRP A 96 2.97 -13.33 12.70
C TRP A 96 3.43 -12.64 13.99
N ASP A 97 2.50 -12.08 14.76
CA ASP A 97 2.78 -11.63 16.13
C ASP A 97 2.87 -12.81 17.12
#